data_AF-A0A1B6JNE4-F1
#
_entry.id   AF-A0A1B6JNE4-F1
#
_cell.length_a   1.000
_cell.length_b   1.000
_cell.length_c   1.000
_cell.angle_alpha   90.00
_cell.angle_beta   90.00
_cell.angle_gamma   90.00
#
_symmetry.space_group_name_H-M   'P 1'
#
loop_
_entity.id
_entity.type
_entity.pdbx_description
1 polymer ?
#
loop_
_entity_poly.entity_id
_entity_poly.type
_entity_poly.pdbx_seq_one_letter_code
_entity_poly.pdbx_strand_id
1 'polypeptide(L)'
;MKFLNQTNCDPEPEIVDLDVNMISQETSIISRLEIHHGEVITDRKSKFQAHAAIINSVDQVKDMLSTLLENKKFAQATHNIYAYRVLKDGLPGCMAQDCEDDGENAAGSRLLHLLQTMGAMNVMVVVSRWYGGVLLGPDRFRHINNAARQVLQQMGFVNKK
;
A
#
# COMPACT_ATOMS: atom_id res chain seq x y z
N MET A 1 76.32 19.44 12.91
CA MET A 1 74.98 19.93 12.51
C MET A 1 74.08 18.74 12.23
N LYS A 2 73.07 18.49 13.06
CA LYS A 2 71.99 17.53 12.78
C LYS A 2 70.70 18.34 12.77
N PHE A 3 70.04 18.37 11.62
CA PHE A 3 68.74 18.99 11.45
C PHE A 3 67.68 18.12 12.13
N LEU A 4 66.78 18.77 12.87
CA LEU A 4 65.52 18.23 13.35
C LEU A 4 64.66 17.87 12.13
N ASN A 5 64.17 16.64 12.06
CA ASN A 5 62.96 16.34 11.30
C ASN A 5 61.93 15.76 12.28
N GLN A 6 60.88 16.54 12.44
CA GLN A 6 59.73 16.28 13.28
C GLN A 6 58.65 15.74 12.35
N THR A 7 58.34 14.46 12.45
CA THR A 7 57.06 13.91 12.03
C THR A 7 56.61 13.00 13.15
N ASN A 8 55.71 13.54 13.96
CA ASN A 8 55.00 12.82 15.00
C ASN A 8 54.30 11.62 14.37
N CYS A 9 54.50 10.44 14.96
CA CYS A 9 53.58 9.32 14.81
C CYS A 9 52.27 9.75 15.46
N ASP A 10 51.28 10.11 14.66
CA ASP A 10 49.90 10.17 15.14
C ASP A 10 49.50 8.76 15.60
N PRO A 11 48.81 8.62 16.75
CA PRO A 11 48.32 7.31 17.19
C PRO A 11 47.29 6.78 16.18
N GLU A 12 47.35 5.47 15.89
CA GLU A 12 46.28 4.76 15.19
C GLU A 12 44.94 5.05 15.89
N PRO A 13 43.85 5.28 15.14
CA PRO A 13 42.57 5.53 15.76
C PRO A 13 42.15 4.28 16.52
N GLU A 14 41.89 4.44 17.82
CA GLU A 14 41.14 3.48 18.61
C GLU A 14 39.85 3.14 17.84
N ILE A 15 39.74 1.89 17.38
CA ILE A 15 38.47 1.38 16.87
C ILE A 15 37.55 1.32 18.08
N VAL A 16 36.74 2.36 18.25
CA VAL A 16 35.56 2.30 19.09
C VAL A 16 34.69 1.18 18.54
N ASP A 17 34.34 0.21 19.38
CA ASP A 17 33.37 -0.83 19.04
C ASP A 17 32.09 -0.13 18.55
N LEU A 18 31.91 -0.09 17.24
CA LEU A 18 30.74 0.50 16.62
C LEU A 18 29.58 -0.46 16.90
N ASP A 19 28.79 -0.11 17.91
CA ASP A 19 27.57 -0.80 18.29
C ASP A 19 26.66 -0.95 17.06
N VAL A 20 26.59 -2.17 16.52
CA VAL A 20 25.77 -2.58 15.37
C VAL A 20 24.27 -2.26 15.59
N ASN A 21 23.88 -2.02 16.85
CA ASN A 21 22.53 -1.64 17.25
C ASN A 21 22.16 -0.16 17.01
N MET A 22 23.09 0.74 16.67
CA MET A 22 22.74 2.12 16.28
C MET A 22 22.40 2.26 14.80
N ILE A 23 23.04 1.46 13.93
CA ILE A 23 22.79 1.47 12.48
C ILE A 23 21.39 0.89 12.15
N SER A 24 20.85 0.03 13.02
CA SER A 24 19.52 -0.57 12.87
C SER A 24 18.37 0.41 13.16
N GLN A 25 18.61 1.52 13.86
CA GLN A 25 17.56 2.54 14.07
C GLN A 25 17.46 3.53 12.90
N GLU A 26 18.54 3.82 12.17
CA GLU A 26 18.53 4.71 11.00
C GLU A 26 18.10 4.01 9.70
N THR A 27 18.25 2.67 9.60
CA THR A 27 17.62 1.90 8.50
C THR A 27 16.11 1.77 8.65
N SER A 28 15.55 2.17 9.80
CA SER A 28 14.10 2.30 10.02
C SER A 28 13.50 3.61 9.47
N ILE A 29 14.13 4.21 8.47
CA ILE A 29 13.38 4.94 7.42
C ILE A 29 12.94 3.91 6.37
N ILE A 30 12.32 2.81 6.81
CA ILE A 30 11.47 2.01 5.94
C ILE A 30 10.38 2.99 5.51
N SER A 31 10.37 3.39 4.24
CA SER A 31 9.32 4.23 3.67
C SER A 31 7.98 3.51 3.85
N ARG A 32 7.30 3.74 4.97
CA ARG A 32 5.98 3.18 5.21
C ARG A 32 5.09 3.67 4.09
N LEU A 33 4.40 2.74 3.44
CA LEU A 33 3.43 3.06 2.39
C LEU A 33 2.39 4.02 2.97
N GLU A 34 2.24 5.17 2.33
CA GLU A 34 1.22 6.15 2.71
C GLU A 34 -0.15 5.68 2.20
N ILE A 35 -0.95 5.14 3.11
CA ILE A 35 -2.29 4.65 2.80
C ILE A 35 -3.29 5.81 2.91
N HIS A 36 -3.93 6.14 1.80
CA HIS A 36 -5.03 7.09 1.72
C HIS A 36 -6.33 6.36 2.05
N HIS A 37 -7.05 6.83 3.07
CA HIS A 37 -8.34 6.27 3.46
C HIS A 37 -9.48 7.12 2.90
N GLY A 38 -10.38 6.52 2.13
CA GLY A 38 -11.57 7.17 1.62
C GLY A 38 -12.69 7.28 2.66
N GLU A 39 -13.78 7.92 2.25
CA GLU A 39 -15.00 8.05 3.05
C GLU A 39 -15.68 6.70 3.30
N VAL A 40 -16.45 6.61 4.40
CA VAL A 40 -17.21 5.42 4.75
C VAL A 40 -18.60 5.50 4.12
N ILE A 41 -18.91 4.57 3.23
CA ILE A 41 -20.26 4.38 2.68
C ILE A 41 -21.03 3.42 3.60
N THR A 42 -22.26 3.78 3.97
CA THR A 42 -23.13 2.94 4.80
C THR A 42 -24.45 2.63 4.09
N ASP A 43 -24.84 1.35 4.07
CA ASP A 43 -26.13 0.87 3.56
C ASP A 43 -26.60 -0.33 4.41
N ARG A 44 -27.82 -0.25 4.96
CA ARG A 44 -28.44 -1.31 5.79
C ARG A 44 -27.46 -1.89 6.81
N LYS A 45 -26.83 -0.99 7.59
CA LYS A 45 -25.79 -1.26 8.61
C LYS A 45 -24.47 -1.83 8.10
N SER A 46 -24.39 -2.26 6.84
CA SER A 46 -23.13 -2.60 6.21
C SER A 46 -22.33 -1.33 5.95
N LYS A 47 -21.02 -1.41 6.17
CA LYS A 47 -20.08 -0.31 5.95
C LYS A 47 -19.03 -0.72 4.94
N PHE A 48 -18.60 0.23 4.12
CA PHE A 48 -17.58 0.06 3.10
C PHE A 48 -16.60 1.22 3.21
N GLN A 49 -15.31 0.93 3.29
CA GLN A 49 -14.26 1.94 3.26
C GLN A 49 -13.16 1.50 2.31
N ALA A 50 -12.78 2.36 1.40
CA ALA A 50 -11.67 2.11 0.49
C ALA A 50 -10.37 2.70 1.03
N HIS A 51 -9.28 2.04 0.70
CA HIS A 51 -7.93 2.36 1.10
C HIS A 51 -7.05 2.21 -0.13
N ALA A 52 -6.26 3.21 -0.46
CA ALA A 52 -5.40 3.17 -1.64
C ALA A 52 -4.00 3.66 -1.32
N ALA A 53 -3.01 3.08 -1.97
CA ALA A 53 -1.62 3.47 -1.84
C ALA A 53 -0.92 3.38 -3.18
N ILE A 54 0.01 4.29 -3.43
CA ILE A 54 0.94 4.17 -4.55
C ILE A 54 1.91 3.03 -4.25
N ILE A 55 2.07 2.12 -5.20
CA ILE A 55 2.98 0.98 -5.08
C ILE A 55 3.80 0.82 -6.38
N ASN A 56 5.07 0.48 -6.21
CA ASN A 56 6.04 0.37 -7.30
C ASN A 56 6.47 -1.08 -7.58
N SER A 57 6.14 -2.02 -6.70
CA SER A 57 6.45 -3.44 -6.88
C SER A 57 5.32 -4.33 -6.37
N VAL A 58 5.34 -5.61 -6.78
CA VAL A 58 4.40 -6.62 -6.27
C VAL A 58 4.66 -6.91 -4.78
N ASP A 59 5.90 -6.77 -4.31
CA ASP A 59 6.22 -6.99 -2.89
C ASP A 59 5.51 -5.99 -1.99
N GLN A 60 5.36 -4.75 -2.44
CA GLN A 60 4.63 -3.70 -1.72
C GLN A 60 3.12 -3.98 -1.57
N VAL A 61 2.55 -4.94 -2.31
CA VAL A 61 1.17 -5.40 -2.12
C VAL A 61 1.01 -6.04 -0.74
N LYS A 62 1.97 -6.89 -0.35
CA LYS A 62 1.96 -7.56 0.96
C LYS A 62 2.25 -6.57 2.08
N ASP A 63 3.14 -5.61 1.83
CA ASP A 63 3.46 -4.55 2.79
C ASP A 63 2.24 -3.68 3.05
N MET A 64 1.53 -3.25 2.00
CA MET A 64 0.31 -2.44 2.14
C MET A 64 -0.77 -3.20 2.95
N LEU A 65 -1.01 -4.47 2.63
CA LEU A 65 -1.98 -5.28 3.38
C LEU A 65 -1.58 -5.41 4.84
N SER A 66 -0.31 -5.72 5.11
CA SER A 66 0.20 -5.88 6.47
C SER A 66 0.03 -4.58 7.26
N THR A 67 0.46 -3.45 6.70
CA THR A 67 0.30 -2.12 7.30
C THR A 67 -1.17 -1.76 7.54
N LEU A 68 -2.08 -2.07 6.59
CA LEU A 68 -3.50 -1.82 6.77
C LEU A 68 -4.08 -2.67 7.92
N LEU A 69 -3.71 -3.95 7.98
CA LEU A 69 -4.25 -4.90 8.95
C LEU A 69 -3.63 -4.77 10.36
N GLU A 70 -2.54 -4.01 10.54
CA GLU A 70 -2.06 -3.63 11.88
C GLU A 70 -3.16 -2.88 12.68
N ASN A 71 -4.02 -2.14 11.98
CA ASN A 71 -5.18 -1.54 12.60
C ASN A 71 -6.31 -2.58 12.77
N LYS A 72 -6.62 -2.90 14.03
CA LYS A 72 -7.65 -3.87 14.42
C LYS A 72 -9.02 -3.62 13.78
N LYS A 73 -9.37 -2.37 13.45
CA LYS A 73 -10.62 -2.03 12.76
C LYS A 73 -10.71 -2.75 11.41
N PHE A 74 -9.63 -2.77 10.65
CA PHE A 74 -9.57 -3.35 9.30
C PHE A 74 -9.28 -4.85 9.35
N ALA A 75 -8.46 -5.31 10.30
CA ALA A 75 -8.28 -6.75 10.55
C ALA A 75 -9.57 -7.48 10.94
N GLN A 76 -10.52 -6.78 11.57
CA GLN A 76 -11.83 -7.32 11.92
C GLN A 76 -12.91 -7.03 10.87
N ALA A 77 -12.55 -6.48 9.71
CA ALA A 77 -13.49 -6.37 8.60
C ALA A 77 -13.96 -7.77 8.18
N THR A 78 -15.21 -7.86 7.72
CA THR A 78 -15.75 -9.13 7.21
C THR A 78 -15.01 -9.55 5.94
N HIS A 79 -14.64 -8.58 5.11
CA HIS A 79 -13.90 -8.78 3.87
C HIS A 79 -12.94 -7.61 3.62
N ASN A 80 -11.73 -7.88 3.17
CA ASN A 80 -10.72 -6.94 2.70
C ASN A 80 -10.37 -7.26 1.24
N ILE A 81 -11.27 -6.85 0.35
CA ILE A 81 -11.18 -7.10 -1.09
C ILE A 81 -10.11 -6.19 -1.68
N TYR A 82 -9.25 -6.69 -2.57
CA TYR A 82 -8.24 -5.81 -3.18
C TYR A 82 -8.01 -6.07 -4.66
N ALA A 83 -7.45 -5.06 -5.32
CA ALA A 83 -6.86 -5.17 -6.65
C ALA A 83 -5.67 -4.22 -6.79
N TYR A 84 -4.73 -4.55 -7.65
CA TYR A 84 -3.59 -3.70 -7.94
C TYR A 84 -3.16 -3.75 -9.39
N ARG A 85 -2.44 -2.71 -9.83
CA ARG A 85 -1.76 -2.64 -11.13
C ARG A 85 -0.41 -1.97 -10.95
N VAL A 86 0.67 -2.65 -11.32
CA VAL A 86 2.06 -2.20 -11.12
C VAL A 86 2.86 -2.41 -12.40
N LEU A 87 3.62 -1.40 -12.81
CA LEU A 87 4.60 -1.54 -13.89
C LEU A 87 5.80 -2.36 -13.42
N LYS A 88 6.30 -3.27 -14.24
CA LYS A 88 7.54 -3.98 -13.94
C LYS A 88 8.73 -3.12 -14.34
N ASP A 89 9.69 -2.98 -13.44
CA ASP A 89 10.92 -2.22 -13.69
C ASP A 89 11.67 -2.77 -14.92
N GLY A 90 12.22 -1.86 -15.72
CA GLY A 90 13.11 -2.18 -16.84
C GLY A 90 12.44 -2.73 -18.11
N LEU A 91 11.12 -2.92 -18.13
CA LEU A 91 10.39 -3.44 -19.30
C LEU A 91 9.18 -2.57 -19.64
N PRO A 92 9.32 -1.60 -20.58
CA PRO A 92 8.22 -0.80 -21.07
C PRO A 92 7.06 -1.67 -21.55
N GLY A 93 5.86 -1.47 -21.01
CA GLY A 93 4.65 -2.22 -21.38
C GLY A 93 4.42 -3.53 -20.62
N CYS A 94 5.36 -3.98 -19.77
CA CYS A 94 5.12 -5.13 -18.91
C CYS A 94 4.51 -4.68 -17.58
N MET A 95 3.34 -5.22 -17.23
CA MET A 95 2.66 -4.91 -15.96
C MET A 95 2.31 -6.19 -15.20
N ALA A 96 2.33 -6.11 -13.88
CA ALA A 96 1.70 -7.07 -12.98
C ALA A 96 0.36 -6.49 -12.52
N GLN A 97 -0.69 -7.30 -12.54
CA GLN A 97 -2.00 -6.93 -12.02
C GLN A 97 -2.69 -8.19 -11.50
N ASP A 98 -3.36 -8.07 -10.37
CA ASP A 98 -4.09 -9.18 -9.76
C ASP A 98 -5.18 -8.62 -8.82
N CYS A 99 -6.02 -9.52 -8.30
CA CYS A 99 -7.07 -9.18 -7.35
C CYS A 99 -7.43 -10.36 -6.43
N GLU A 100 -7.99 -10.04 -5.27
CA GLU A 100 -8.50 -11.01 -4.30
C GLU A 100 -9.88 -10.58 -3.82
N ASP A 101 -10.80 -11.55 -3.74
CA ASP A 101 -12.19 -11.35 -3.36
C ASP A 101 -12.38 -11.41 -1.84
N ASP A 102 -11.52 -12.12 -1.11
CA ASP A 102 -11.63 -12.36 0.35
C ASP A 102 -13.05 -12.82 0.76
N GLY A 103 -13.65 -13.75 -0.01
CA GLY A 103 -15.00 -14.26 0.22
C GLY A 103 -16.15 -13.42 -0.36
N GLU A 104 -15.87 -12.25 -0.92
CA GLU A 104 -16.82 -11.44 -1.69
C GLU A 104 -16.74 -11.74 -3.18
N ASN A 105 -17.18 -12.94 -3.55
CA ASN A 105 -17.03 -13.47 -4.91
C ASN A 105 -17.35 -12.43 -6.01
N ALA A 106 -16.40 -12.29 -6.94
CA ALA A 106 -16.37 -11.34 -8.05
C ALA A 106 -16.19 -9.85 -7.69
N ALA A 107 -15.88 -9.48 -6.45
CA ALA A 107 -15.62 -8.10 -6.08
C ALA A 107 -14.23 -7.60 -6.50
N GLY A 108 -13.19 -8.41 -6.30
CA GLY A 108 -11.80 -8.13 -6.65
C GLY A 108 -11.63 -7.92 -8.15
N SER A 109 -12.19 -8.81 -8.98
CA SER A 109 -12.14 -8.65 -10.44
C SER A 109 -12.85 -7.37 -10.93
N ARG A 110 -13.92 -6.94 -10.25
CA ARG A 110 -14.57 -5.64 -10.52
C ARG A 110 -13.70 -4.46 -10.13
N LEU A 111 -12.99 -4.54 -9.00
CA LEU A 111 -12.00 -3.51 -8.61
C LEU A 111 -10.86 -3.43 -9.62
N LEU A 112 -10.34 -4.57 -10.09
CA LEU A 112 -9.31 -4.61 -11.12
C LEU A 112 -9.81 -3.95 -12.42
N HIS A 113 -11.03 -4.29 -12.86
CA HIS A 113 -11.64 -3.66 -14.03
C HIS A 113 -11.83 -2.14 -13.87
N LEU A 114 -12.16 -1.68 -12.66
CA LEU A 114 -12.21 -0.26 -12.33
C LEU A 114 -10.84 0.40 -12.52
N LEU A 115 -9.77 -0.18 -11.96
CA LEU A 115 -8.40 0.34 -12.14
C LEU A 115 -8.01 0.42 -13.62
N GLN A 116 -8.35 -0.60 -14.42
CA GLN A 116 -8.11 -0.63 -15.86
C GLN A 116 -8.84 0.49 -16.59
N THR A 117 -10.14 0.64 -16.33
CA THR A 117 -10.98 1.67 -16.97
C THR A 117 -10.55 3.08 -16.58
N MET A 118 -10.04 3.25 -15.36
CA MET A 118 -9.50 4.53 -14.89
C MET A 118 -8.08 4.80 -15.39
N GLY A 119 -7.42 3.85 -16.05
CA GLY A 119 -6.01 3.95 -16.40
C GLY A 119 -5.09 4.06 -15.17
N ALA A 120 -5.56 3.63 -14.01
CA ALA A 120 -4.84 3.75 -12.75
C ALA A 120 -3.73 2.70 -12.69
N MET A 121 -2.49 3.16 -12.57
CA MET A 121 -1.26 2.37 -12.57
C MET A 121 -0.43 2.71 -11.33
N ASN A 122 0.44 1.78 -10.94
CA ASN A 122 1.28 1.87 -9.75
C ASN A 122 0.47 2.17 -8.49
N VAL A 123 -0.66 1.48 -8.37
CA VAL A 123 -1.61 1.67 -7.28
C VAL A 123 -2.24 0.35 -6.88
N MET A 124 -2.47 0.23 -5.58
CA MET A 124 -3.30 -0.80 -4.99
C MET A 124 -4.48 -0.15 -4.31
N VAL A 125 -5.63 -0.80 -4.41
CA VAL A 125 -6.84 -0.44 -3.66
C VAL A 125 -7.32 -1.65 -2.87
N VAL A 126 -7.64 -1.43 -1.60
CA VAL A 126 -8.30 -2.37 -0.70
C VAL A 126 -9.64 -1.77 -0.29
N VAL A 127 -10.71 -2.54 -0.35
CA VAL A 127 -12.03 -2.14 0.17
C VAL A 127 -12.38 -3.05 1.33
N SER A 128 -12.35 -2.49 2.54
CA SER A 128 -12.83 -3.14 3.75
C SER A 128 -14.35 -3.05 3.82
N ARG A 129 -15.02 -4.21 3.94
CA ARG A 129 -16.46 -4.31 4.19
C ARG A 129 -16.71 -4.86 5.59
N TRP A 130 -17.62 -4.23 6.33
CA TRP A 130 -18.21 -4.79 7.54
C TRP A 130 -19.67 -5.18 7.25
N TYR A 131 -20.02 -6.45 7.44
CA TYR A 131 -21.37 -6.96 7.21
C TYR A 131 -22.35 -6.44 8.26
N GLY A 132 -23.47 -5.88 7.81
CA GLY A 132 -24.48 -5.26 8.68
C GLY A 132 -25.60 -6.19 9.17
N GLY A 133 -25.55 -7.48 8.82
CA GLY A 133 -26.63 -8.43 9.12
C GLY A 133 -27.70 -8.55 8.02
N VAL A 134 -27.62 -7.75 6.96
CA VAL A 134 -28.57 -7.78 5.83
C VAL A 134 -27.85 -8.06 4.51
N LEU A 135 -28.34 -9.05 3.75
CA LEU A 135 -27.85 -9.35 2.41
C LEU A 135 -28.22 -8.21 1.44
N LEU A 136 -27.21 -7.51 0.93
CA LEU A 136 -27.42 -6.39 0.01
C LEU A 136 -27.60 -6.82 -1.46
N GLY A 137 -27.36 -8.10 -1.76
CA GLY A 137 -27.37 -8.59 -3.14
C GLY A 137 -26.39 -7.79 -4.03
N PRO A 138 -26.78 -7.41 -5.26
CA PRO A 138 -25.92 -6.65 -6.16
C PRO A 138 -25.48 -5.27 -5.64
N ASP A 139 -26.21 -4.67 -4.69
CA ASP A 139 -25.92 -3.32 -4.20
C ASP A 139 -24.53 -3.20 -3.56
N ARG A 140 -24.04 -4.27 -2.90
CA ARG A 140 -22.71 -4.27 -2.29
C ARG A 140 -21.61 -3.99 -3.31
N PHE A 141 -21.73 -4.53 -4.52
CA PHE A 141 -20.72 -4.33 -5.56
C PHE A 141 -20.70 -2.89 -6.06
N ARG A 142 -21.87 -2.23 -6.09
CA ARG A 142 -21.96 -0.81 -6.39
C ARG A 142 -21.23 0.01 -5.34
N HIS A 143 -21.44 -0.27 -4.05
CA HIS A 143 -20.77 0.42 -2.96
C HIS A 143 -19.26 0.18 -2.95
N ILE A 144 -18.82 -1.06 -3.18
CA ILE A 144 -17.40 -1.42 -3.30
C ILE A 144 -16.72 -0.61 -4.41
N ASN A 145 -17.33 -0.58 -5.61
CA ASN A 145 -16.79 0.17 -6.74
C ASN A 145 -16.83 1.69 -6.50
N ASN A 146 -17.87 2.20 -5.86
CA ASN A 146 -17.99 3.64 -5.58
C ASN A 146 -16.96 4.10 -4.55
N ALA A 147 -16.77 3.35 -3.47
CA ALA A 147 -15.74 3.66 -2.46
C ALA A 147 -14.35 3.67 -3.09
N ALA A 148 -14.01 2.64 -3.89
CA ALA A 148 -12.73 2.57 -4.58
C ALA A 148 -12.54 3.74 -5.57
N ARG A 149 -13.55 4.06 -6.36
CA ARG A 149 -13.50 5.18 -7.31
C ARG A 149 -13.26 6.51 -6.60
N GLN A 150 -13.95 6.76 -5.49
CA GLN A 150 -13.82 8.01 -4.74
C GLN A 150 -12.40 8.21 -4.21
N VAL A 151 -11.81 7.20 -3.57
CA VAL A 151 -10.43 7.33 -3.05
C VAL A 151 -9.41 7.48 -4.18
N LEU A 152 -9.59 6.78 -5.30
CA LEU A 152 -8.73 6.91 -6.47
C LEU A 152 -8.80 8.32 -7.08
N GLN A 153 -10.01 8.90 -7.17
CA GLN A 153 -10.20 10.28 -7.64
C GLN A 153 -9.55 11.30 -6.70
N GLN A 154 -9.64 11.09 -5.38
CA GLN A 154 -8.97 11.93 -4.38
C GLN A 154 -7.44 11.89 -4.54
N MET A 155 -6.88 10.73 -4.94
CA MET A 155 -5.46 10.57 -5.27
C MET A 155 -5.09 11.08 -6.68
N GLY A 156 -6.02 11.66 -7.43
CA GLY A 156 -5.77 12.22 -8.76
C GLY A 156 -5.87 11.22 -9.92
N PHE A 157 -6.29 9.97 -9.68
CA PHE A 157 -6.62 9.04 -10.75
C PHE A 157 -8.00 9.39 -11.33
N VAL A 158 -7.99 10.17 -12.40
CA VAL A 158 -9.20 10.61 -13.12
C VAL A 158 -9.23 10.02 -14.52
N ASN A 159 -10.41 9.62 -14.99
CA ASN A 159 -10.58 9.21 -16.38
C ASN A 159 -10.24 10.39 -17.28
N LYS A 160 -9.22 10.23 -18.14
CA LYS A 160 -9.03 11.13 -19.27
C LYS A 160 -10.17 10.84 -20.24
N LYS A 161 -11.08 11.81 -20.41
CA LYS A 161 -12.12 11.78 -21.44
C LYS A 161 -11.52 11.85 -22.83
#